data_AF-A0A7S0JW49-F1
#
_entry.id   AF-A0A7S0JW49-F1
#
_cell.length_a   1.000
_cell.length_b   1.000
_cell.length_c   1.000
_cell.angle_alpha   90.00
_cell.angle_beta   90.00
_cell.angle_gamma   90.00
#
_symmetry.space_group_name_H-M   'P 1'
#
loop_
_entity.id
_entity.type
_entity.pdbx_description
1 polymer ?
#
loop_
_entity_poly.entity_id
_entity_poly.type
_entity_poly.pdbx_seq_one_letter_code
_entity_poly.pdbx_strand_id
1 'polypeptide(L)'
;ADAVDALRDFARDVKSGKAVFTQTVTSPDGKRKKLSSGSFEFERPNRFRFAYAKPFEQIIVADGQKVWIFDADLNQASSRKLADALGATPAALLAGSHI
;
A
#
# COMPACT_ATOMS: atom_id res chain seq x y z
N ALA A 1 22.83 -6.41 -15.47
CA ALA A 1 21.52 -6.73 -14.88
C ALA A 1 20.52 -5.72 -15.42
N ASP A 2 19.41 -6.19 -15.99
CA ASP A 2 18.30 -5.33 -16.40
C ASP A 2 17.67 -4.69 -15.15
N ALA A 3 17.08 -3.50 -15.28
CA ALA A 3 16.40 -2.81 -14.18
C ALA A 3 15.25 -3.66 -13.59
N VAL A 4 14.61 -4.48 -14.44
CA VAL A 4 13.58 -5.43 -14.02
C VAL A 4 14.17 -6.54 -13.15
N ASP A 5 15.34 -7.08 -13.52
CA ASP A 5 16.00 -8.15 -12.76
C ASP A 5 16.44 -7.65 -11.39
N ALA A 6 17.00 -6.43 -11.32
CA ALA A 6 17.40 -5.83 -10.05
C ALA A 6 16.21 -5.62 -9.10
N LEU A 7 15.05 -5.22 -9.63
CA LEU A 7 13.82 -5.07 -8.84
C LEU A 7 13.29 -6.42 -8.35
N ARG A 8 13.35 -7.46 -9.19
CA ARG A 8 12.96 -8.82 -8.82
C ARG A 8 13.85 -9.38 -7.70
N ASP A 9 15.15 -9.18 -7.81
CA ASP A 9 16.11 -9.60 -6.82
C ASP A 9 15.83 -8.91 -5.47
N PHE A 10 15.61 -7.59 -5.49
CA PHE A 10 15.21 -6.84 -4.30
C PHE A 10 13.90 -7.36 -3.69
N ALA A 11 12.89 -7.61 -4.51
CA ALA A 11 11.59 -8.10 -4.07
C ALA A 11 11.68 -9.50 -3.44
N ARG A 12 12.58 -10.34 -3.97
CA ARG A 12 12.84 -11.68 -3.43
C ARG A 12 13.61 -11.62 -2.11
N ASP A 13 14.62 -10.78 -2.00
CA ASP A 13 15.57 -10.84 -0.88
C ASP A 13 15.07 -10.08 0.35
N VAL A 14 14.41 -8.94 0.16
CA VAL A 14 13.83 -8.18 1.27
C VAL A 14 12.56 -8.88 1.73
N LYS A 15 12.48 -9.31 3.00
CA LYS A 15 11.29 -10.03 3.51
C LYS A 15 10.33 -9.14 4.28
N SER A 16 10.82 -8.07 4.87
CA SER A 16 10.01 -7.10 5.59
C SER A 16 10.60 -5.71 5.47
N GLY A 17 9.79 -4.70 5.77
CA GLY A 17 10.24 -3.32 5.75
C GLY A 17 9.24 -2.40 6.41
N LYS A 18 9.74 -1.28 6.92
CA LYS A 18 8.95 -0.20 7.48
C LYS A 18 9.47 1.13 6.95
N ALA A 19 8.57 2.01 6.54
CA ALA A 19 8.89 3.33 6.08
C ALA A 19 7.81 4.33 6.50
N VAL A 20 8.21 5.58 6.63
CA VAL A 20 7.30 6.73 6.61
C VAL A 20 7.17 7.23 5.17
N PHE A 21 5.98 7.68 4.78
CA PHE A 21 5.76 8.17 3.42
C PHE A 21 5.07 9.53 3.42
N THR A 22 5.28 10.25 2.31
CA THR A 22 4.49 11.40 1.89
C THR A 22 4.02 11.14 0.47
N GLN A 23 2.72 11.18 0.23
CA GLN A 23 2.09 10.96 -1.06
C GLN A 23 1.49 12.27 -1.57
N THR A 24 1.82 12.65 -2.80
CA THR A 24 1.17 13.76 -3.51
C THR A 24 0.41 13.20 -4.72
N VAL A 25 -0.92 13.26 -4.68
CA VAL A 25 -1.77 12.91 -5.82
C VAL A 25 -2.13 14.18 -6.55
N THR A 26 -1.73 14.27 -7.82
CA THR A 26 -2.03 15.43 -8.69
C THR A 26 -3.13 15.04 -9.67
N SER A 27 -4.14 15.89 -9.85
CA SER A 27 -5.17 15.68 -10.86
C SER A 27 -4.60 15.78 -12.27
N PRO A 28 -5.22 15.16 -13.29
CA PRO A 28 -4.73 15.20 -14.68
C PRO A 28 -4.59 16.63 -15.24
N ASP A 29 -5.43 17.56 -14.77
CA ASP A 29 -5.39 18.98 -15.14
C ASP A 29 -4.31 19.78 -14.37
N GLY A 30 -3.57 19.15 -13.46
CA GLY A 30 -2.51 19.76 -12.64
C GLY A 30 -2.99 20.69 -11.52
N LYS A 31 -4.30 21.00 -11.45
CA LYS A 31 -4.83 22.07 -10.59
C LYS A 31 -5.04 21.63 -9.14
N ARG A 32 -5.30 20.35 -8.90
CA ARG A 32 -5.56 19.82 -7.56
C ARG A 32 -4.42 18.92 -7.14
N LYS A 33 -3.91 19.17 -5.94
CA LYS A 33 -2.92 18.33 -5.27
C LYS A 33 -3.49 17.88 -3.94
N LYS A 34 -3.60 16.57 -3.75
CA LYS A 34 -3.91 15.98 -2.46
C LYS A 34 -2.60 15.47 -1.86
N LEU A 35 -2.20 16.07 -0.74
CA LEU A 35 -1.06 15.64 0.06
C LEU A 35 -1.56 14.67 1.14
N SER A 36 -0.86 13.59 1.36
CA SER A 36 -1.15 12.64 2.43
C SER A 36 0.16 12.11 3.02
N SER A 37 0.16 11.75 4.29
CA SER A 37 1.35 11.21 4.98
C SER A 37 0.98 10.07 5.90
N GLY A 38 1.92 9.18 6.14
CA GLY A 38 1.66 8.01 6.97
C GLY A 38 2.83 7.07 7.11
N SER A 39 2.54 5.83 7.51
CA SER A 39 3.50 4.74 7.56
C SER A 39 3.08 3.57 6.69
N PHE A 40 4.08 2.89 6.13
CA PHE A 40 3.92 1.67 5.37
C PHE A 40 4.81 0.58 5.98
N GLU A 41 4.22 -0.58 6.20
CA GLU A 41 4.88 -1.76 6.73
C GLU A 41 4.49 -2.95 5.88
N PHE A 42 5.43 -3.85 5.61
CA PHE A 42 5.14 -5.09 4.91
C PHE A 42 5.93 -6.26 5.49
N GLU A 43 5.35 -7.44 5.34
CA GLU A 43 5.97 -8.72 5.64
C GLU A 43 5.54 -9.70 4.55
N ARG A 44 6.52 -10.28 3.86
CA ARG A 44 6.26 -11.21 2.77
C ARG A 44 6.07 -12.63 3.32
N PRO A 45 5.14 -13.41 2.75
CA PRO A 45 4.25 -13.05 1.65
C PRO A 45 2.97 -12.33 2.12
N ASN A 46 2.44 -11.45 1.25
CA ASN A 46 1.05 -11.00 1.25
C ASN A 46 0.54 -10.22 2.47
N ARG A 47 1.40 -9.83 3.42
CA ARG A 47 1.01 -8.99 4.55
C ARG A 47 1.55 -7.59 4.40
N PHE A 48 0.69 -6.62 4.64
CA PHE A 48 1.09 -5.22 4.72
C PHE A 48 0.12 -4.41 5.56
N ARG A 49 0.61 -3.26 6.02
CA ARG A 49 -0.16 -2.24 6.71
C ARG A 49 0.20 -0.88 6.12
N PHE A 50 -0.82 -0.22 5.58
CA PHE A 50 -0.77 1.17 5.14
C PHE A 50 -1.58 1.99 6.13
N ALA A 51 -0.95 2.90 6.86
CA ALA A 51 -1.62 3.76 7.82
C ALA A 51 -1.47 5.21 7.38
N TYR A 52 -2.55 5.81 6.86
CA TYR A 52 -2.64 7.23 6.60
C TYR A 52 -2.90 7.97 7.92
N ALA A 53 -2.08 8.97 8.19
CA ALA A 53 -2.20 9.82 9.38
C ALA A 53 -2.78 11.21 9.05
N LYS A 54 -2.57 11.72 7.83
CA LYS A 54 -3.06 13.03 7.40
C LYS A 54 -3.52 13.00 5.94
N PRO A 55 -4.55 13.79 5.56
CA PRO A 55 -5.39 14.62 6.44
C PRO A 55 -6.51 13.83 7.17
N PHE A 56 -6.80 12.61 6.72
CA PHE A 56 -7.81 11.73 7.30
C PHE A 56 -7.14 10.42 7.73
N GLU A 57 -7.56 9.88 8.86
CA GLU A 57 -7.04 8.62 9.37
C GLU A 57 -7.69 7.45 8.67
N GLN A 58 -6.87 6.68 7.96
CA GLN A 58 -7.33 5.48 7.26
C GLN A 58 -6.27 4.40 7.36
N ILE A 59 -6.72 3.17 7.63
CA ILE A 59 -5.83 2.02 7.76
C ILE A 59 -6.22 0.96 6.73
N ILE A 60 -5.26 0.54 5.92
CA ILE A 60 -5.39 -0.55 4.98
C ILE A 60 -4.49 -1.70 5.44
N VAL A 61 -5.06 -2.87 5.70
CA VAL A 61 -4.31 -4.04 6.17
C VAL A 61 -4.57 -5.22 5.25
N ALA A 62 -3.51 -5.85 4.75
CA ALA A 62 -3.58 -7.18 4.20
C ALA A 62 -3.13 -8.20 5.25
N ASP A 63 -4.00 -9.15 5.58
CA ASP A 63 -3.73 -10.21 6.56
C ASP A 63 -3.07 -11.47 5.96
N GLY A 64 -2.91 -11.48 4.63
CA GLY A 64 -2.45 -12.61 3.82
C GLY A 64 -3.54 -13.27 2.98
N GLN A 65 -4.82 -13.00 3.24
CA GLN A 65 -5.97 -13.55 2.51
C GLN A 65 -6.93 -12.46 2.03
N LYS A 66 -7.16 -11.44 2.86
CA LYS A 66 -8.07 -10.32 2.60
C LYS A 66 -7.35 -9.00 2.80
N VAL A 67 -7.88 -7.98 2.14
CA VAL A 67 -7.56 -6.58 2.42
C VAL A 67 -8.73 -5.99 3.19
N TRP A 68 -8.40 -5.37 4.31
CA TRP A 68 -9.29 -4.60 5.16
C TRP A 68 -9.00 -3.12 4.97
N ILE A 69 -10.05 -2.32 4.84
CA ILE A 69 -9.96 -0.86 4.83
C ILE A 69 -10.81 -0.37 5.99
N PHE A 70 -10.16 0.27 6.95
CA PHE A 70 -10.80 0.93 8.08
C PHE A 70 -10.70 2.44 7.90
N ASP A 71 -11.85 3.09 7.91
CA ASP A 71 -12.01 4.54 7.89
C ASP A 71 -12.43 4.98 9.30
N ALA A 72 -11.55 5.71 9.99
CA ALA A 72 -11.75 6.06 11.39
C ALA A 72 -12.86 7.09 11.56
N ASP A 73 -12.98 8.04 10.62
CA ASP A 73 -13.97 9.12 10.67
C ASP A 73 -15.39 8.58 10.50
N LEU A 74 -15.55 7.58 9.63
CA LEU A 74 -16.82 6.89 9.41
C LEU A 74 -17.07 5.74 10.40
N ASN A 75 -16.09 5.40 11.23
CA ASN A 75 -16.07 4.19 12.06
C ASN A 75 -16.51 2.94 11.29
N GLN A 76 -15.99 2.78 10.07
CA GLN A 76 -16.43 1.76 9.14
C GLN A 76 -15.26 0.89 8.67
N ALA A 77 -15.48 -0.42 8.67
CA ALA A 77 -14.56 -1.40 8.09
C ALA A 77 -15.18 -2.07 6.86
N SER A 78 -14.41 -2.20 5.79
CA SER A 78 -14.77 -2.99 4.62
C SER A 78 -13.67 -4.01 4.30
N SER A 79 -14.04 -5.15 3.71
CA SER A 79 -13.07 -6.19 3.34
C SER A 79 -13.29 -6.70 1.93
N ARG A 80 -12.20 -7.09 1.28
CA ARG A 80 -12.19 -7.70 -0.06
C ARG A 80 -11.14 -8.82 -0.09
N LYS A 81 -11.30 -9.80 -0.98
CA LYS A 81 -10.25 -10.81 -1.18
C LYS A 81 -8.99 -10.12 -1.70
N LEU A 82 -7.83 -10.57 -1.22
CA LEU A 82 -6.55 -9.97 -1.61
C LEU A 82 -6.34 -10.05 -3.13
N ALA A 83 -6.66 -11.20 -3.75
CA ALA A 83 -6.57 -11.39 -5.19
C ALA A 83 -7.33 -10.32 -6.01
N ASP A 84 -8.49 -9.88 -5.52
CA ASP A 84 -9.33 -8.88 -6.19
C ASP A 84 -8.87 -7.44 -5.88
N ALA A 85 -8.11 -7.25 -4.80
CA ALA A 85 -7.69 -5.93 -4.29
C ALA A 85 -6.30 -5.49 -4.77
N LEU A 86 -5.43 -6.42 -5.18
CA LEU A 86 -4.05 -6.12 -5.60
C LEU A 86 -4.00 -5.17 -6.81
N GLY A 87 -4.97 -5.20 -7.71
CA GLY A 87 -5.03 -4.28 -8.86
C GLY A 87 -5.40 -2.83 -8.52
N ALA A 88 -5.92 -2.57 -7.32
CA ALA A 88 -6.57 -1.30 -6.99
C ALA A 88 -5.76 -0.37 -6.08
N THR A 89 -4.57 -0.79 -5.60
CA THR A 89 -3.76 0.05 -4.70
C THR A 89 -2.28 0.03 -5.09
N PRO A 90 -1.57 1.18 -5.15
CA PRO A 90 -0.13 1.21 -5.42
C PRO A 90 0.71 0.39 -4.43
N ALA A 91 0.24 0.26 -3.18
CA ALA A 91 0.90 -0.54 -2.13
C ALA A 91 0.94 -2.03 -2.45
N ALA A 92 -0.04 -2.54 -3.19
CA ALA A 92 -0.08 -3.92 -3.63
C ALA A 92 1.07 -4.26 -4.59
N LEU A 93 1.58 -3.29 -5.35
CA LEU A 93 2.78 -3.49 -6.17
C LEU A 93 4.03 -3.63 -5.30
N LEU A 94 4.11 -2.89 -4.18
CA LEU A 94 5.28 -2.92 -3.28
C LEU A 94 5.28 -4.17 -2.37
N ALA A 95 4.11 -4.59 -1.91
CA ALA A 95 3.94 -5.76 -1.03
C ALA A 95 3.65 -7.07 -1.79
N GLY A 96 3.35 -6.98 -3.08
CA GLY A 96 2.97 -8.10 -3.92
C GLY A 96 4.10 -9.11 -4.13
N SER A 97 3.71 -10.38 -4.23
CA SER A 97 4.60 -11.52 -4.50
C SER A 97 4.90 -11.73 -5.98
N HIS A 98 4.41 -10.86 -6.87
CA HIS A 98 4.53 -10.98 -8.33
C HIS A 98 5.13 -9.72 -8.98
N ILE A 99 6.40 -9.43 -8.66
CA ILE A 99 7.27 -8.58 -9.51
C ILE A 99 8.21 -9.48 -10.30
#